data_AF-A0A3D3VUP7-F1
#
_entry.id   AF-A0A3D3VUP7-F1
#
_cell.length_a   1.000
_cell.length_b   1.000
_cell.length_c   1.000
_cell.angle_alpha   90.00
_cell.angle_beta   90.00
_cell.angle_gamma   90.00
#
_symmetry.space_group_name_H-M   'P 1'
#
loop_
_entity.id
_entity.type
_entity.pdbx_description
1 polymer ?
#
loop_
_entity_poly.entity_id
_entity_poly.type
_entity_poly.pdbx_seq_one_letter_code
_entity_poly.pdbx_strand_id
1 'polypeptide(L)' 'MAILKRNVDMGAGSVAGSLWQLALPSMFSMLFHTLFHLVDTVFVSWLGEFSLAAMSLTFPLVFVIFALVNGMAVGAT' A
#
# COMPACT_ATOMS: atom_id res chain seq x y z
N MET A 1 -2.10 20.04 -17.13
CA MET A 1 -2.30 18.61 -17.49
C MET A 1 -1.14 18.13 -18.37
N ALA A 2 0.08 18.09 -17.83
CA ALA A 2 1.30 17.74 -18.56
C ALA A 2 2.33 16.95 -17.73
N ILE A 3 2.02 16.61 -16.47
CA ILE A 3 2.96 15.96 -15.54
C ILE A 3 2.96 14.41 -15.69
N LEU A 4 2.03 13.84 -16.46
CA LEU A 4 1.75 12.40 -16.49
C LEU A 4 2.28 11.62 -17.71
N LYS A 5 3.25 12.15 -18.47
CA LYS A 5 3.77 11.42 -19.64
C LYS A 5 5.27 11.51 -19.83
N ARG A 6 6.03 11.01 -18.85
CA ARG A 6 7.41 10.59 -19.09
C ARG A 6 7.53 9.12 -18.73
N ASN A 7 7.55 8.25 -19.73
CA ASN A 7 7.94 6.85 -19.54
C ASN A 7 9.36 6.86 -18.97
N VAL A 8 9.52 6.37 -17.74
CA VAL A 8 10.84 6.24 -17.12
C VAL A 8 11.54 5.11 -17.85
N ASP A 9 12.53 5.47 -18.68
CA ASP A 9 13.38 4.51 -19.36
C ASP A 9 14.32 3.85 -18.33
N MET A 10 14.01 2.61 -17.98
CA MET A 10 14.73 1.84 -16.98
C MET A 10 16.02 1.20 -17.54
N GLY A 11 16.25 1.24 -18.85
CA GLY A 11 17.40 0.62 -19.52
C GLY A 11 18.51 1.61 -19.89
N ALA A 12 18.17 2.89 -20.15
CA ALA A 12 19.14 3.88 -20.64
C ALA A 12 19.58 4.93 -19.59
N GLY A 13 18.91 5.03 -18.45
CA GLY A 13 19.15 6.05 -17.42
C GLY A 13 20.04 5.61 -16.24
N SER A 14 20.48 6.55 -15.40
CA SER A 14 21.17 6.24 -14.15
C SER A 14 20.24 5.50 -13.18
N VAL A 15 20.67 4.34 -12.68
CA VAL A 15 19.89 3.49 -11.75
C VAL A 15 19.34 4.29 -10.56
N ALA A 16 20.17 5.12 -9.92
CA ALA A 16 19.76 5.92 -8.77
C ALA A 16 18.64 6.92 -9.12
N GLY A 17 18.71 7.57 -10.28
CA GLY A 17 17.69 8.53 -10.73
C GLY A 17 16.34 7.88 -11.03
N SER A 18 16.35 6.68 -11.62
CA SER A 18 15.13 5.91 -11.89
C SER A 18 14.52 5.34 -10.61
N LEU A 19 15.35 4.87 -9.67
CA LEU A 19 14.89 4.44 -8.35
C LEU A 19 14.20 5.57 -7.60
N TRP A 20 14.78 6.78 -7.55
CA TRP A 20 14.13 7.92 -6.88
C TRP A 20 12.81 8.32 -7.53
N GLN A 21 12.70 8.27 -8.86
CA GLN A 21 11.46 8.59 -9.59
C GLN A 21 10.34 7.59 -9.32
N LEU A 22 10.65 6.31 -9.07
CA LEU A 22 9.66 5.27 -8.76
C LEU A 22 9.40 5.14 -7.26
N ALA A 23 10.44 5.29 -6.44
CA ALA A 23 10.37 5.14 -4.99
C ALA A 23 9.59 6.30 -4.35
N LEU A 24 9.78 7.54 -4.79
CA LEU A 24 9.04 8.69 -4.24
C LEU A 24 7.51 8.48 -4.27
N PRO A 25 6.87 8.27 -5.44
CA PRO A 25 5.42 8.07 -5.48
C PRO A 25 4.98 6.81 -4.72
N SER A 26 5.77 5.74 -4.75
CA SER A 26 5.47 4.51 -4.01
C SER A 26 5.53 4.71 -2.49
N MET A 27 6.51 5.46 -1.98
CA MET A 27 6.63 5.81 -0.57
C MET A 27 5.48 6.70 -0.11
N PHE A 28 5.07 7.69 -0.92
CA PHE A 28 3.89 8.49 -0.63
C PHE A 28 2.63 7.62 -0.56
N SER A 29 2.43 6.73 -1.53
CA SER A 29 1.30 5.79 -1.53
C SER A 29 1.27 4.94 -0.26
N MET A 30 2.42 4.37 0.13
CA MET A 30 2.51 3.53 1.31
C MET A 30 2.31 4.31 2.61
N LEU A 31 2.78 5.55 2.69
CA LEU A 31 2.56 6.44 3.83
C LEU A 31 1.07 6.72 4.04
N PHE A 32 0.35 7.09 2.98
CA PHE A 32 -1.10 7.35 3.08
C PHE A 32 -1.88 6.07 3.37
N HIS A 33 -1.48 4.94 2.79
CA HIS A 33 -2.09 3.64 3.09
C HIS A 33 -1.97 3.30 4.58
N THR A 34 -0.79 3.42 5.17
CA THR A 34 -0.59 3.17 6.61
C THR A 34 -1.34 4.17 7.49
N LEU A 35 -1.36 5.46 7.12
CA LEU A 35 -2.14 6.47 7.84
C LEU A 35 -3.63 6.15 7.84
N PHE A 36 -4.17 5.69 6.70
CA PHE A 36 -5.56 5.28 6.62
C PHE A 36 -5.87 4.14 7.60
N HIS A 37 -5.05 3.08 7.60
CA HIS A 37 -5.22 1.95 8.53
C HIS A 37 -5.11 2.37 10.00
N LEU A 38 -4.19 3.29 10.31
CA LEU A 38 -4.04 3.83 11.67
C LEU A 38 -5.30 4.59 12.11
N VAL A 39 -5.75 5.52 11.27
CA VAL A 39 -6.93 6.36 11.55
C VAL A 39 -8.19 5.49 11.67
N ASP A 40 -8.38 4.53 10.75
CA ASP A 40 -9.48 3.56 10.81
C ASP A 40 -9.48 2.78 12.13
N THR A 41 -8.33 2.25 12.53
CA THR A 41 -8.20 1.52 13.80
C THR A 41 -8.52 2.41 15.01
N VAL A 42 -8.11 3.69 14.98
CA VAL A 42 -8.46 4.66 16.05
C VAL A 42 -9.97 4.87 16.12
N PHE A 43 -10.65 5.08 14.98
CA PHE A 43 -12.10 5.20 14.97
C PHE A 43 -12.78 3.93 15.48
N VAL A 44 -12.30 2.75 15.07
CA VAL A 44 -12.88 1.48 15.52
C VAL A 44 -12.64 1.23 17.01
N SER A 45 -11.50 1.67 17.54
CA SER A 45 -11.21 1.58 18.98
C SER A 45 -12.22 2.34 19.84
N TRP A 46 -12.84 3.40 19.32
CA TRP A 46 -13.86 4.17 20.03
C TRP A 46 -15.21 3.44 20.15
N LEU A 47 -15.46 2.37 19.37
CA LEU A 47 -16.66 1.54 19.51
C LEU A 47 -16.59 0.56 20.69
N GLY A 48 -15.43 0.43 21.33
CA GLY A 48 -15.20 -0.41 22.51
C GLY A 48 -14.33 -1.63 22.25
N GLU A 49 -13.98 -2.35 23.31
CA GLU A 49 -12.96 -3.41 23.27
C GLU A 49 -13.36 -4.61 22.39
N PHE A 50 -14.66 -4.94 22.35
CA PHE A 50 -15.17 -6.03 21.51
C PHE A 50 -14.92 -5.78 20.01
N SER A 51 -15.01 -4.53 19.56
CA SER A 51 -14.76 -4.16 18.16
C SER A 51 -13.29 -4.32 17.78
N LEU A 52 -12.37 -3.96 18.68
CA LEU A 52 -10.93 -4.13 18.48
C LEU A 52 -10.50 -5.60 18.52
N ALA A 53 -11.12 -6.39 19.41
CA ALA A 53 -10.93 -7.84 19.48
C ALA A 53 -11.42 -8.55 18.20
N ALA A 54 -12.58 -8.15 17.67
CA ALA A 54 -13.11 -8.68 16.41
C ALA A 54 -12.22 -8.36 15.20
N MET A 55 -11.64 -7.15 15.14
CA MET A 55 -10.64 -6.79 14.12
C MET A 55 -9.42 -7.70 14.18
N SER A 56 -8.86 -7.89 15.38
CA SER A 56 -7.68 -8.73 15.59
C SER A 56 -7.94 -10.20 15.22
N LEU A 57 -9.15 -10.71 15.48
CA LEU A 57 -9.57 -12.05 15.09
C LEU A 57 -9.71 -12.21 13.56
N THR A 58 -10.14 -11.14 12.88
CA THR A 58 -10.38 -11.13 11.43
C THR A 58 -9.07 -10.92 10.63
N PHE A 59 -8.05 -10.35 11.27
CA PHE A 59 -6.77 -10.01 10.64
C PHE A 59 -6.08 -11.18 9.91
N PRO A 60 -6.00 -12.41 10.47
CA PRO A 60 -5.41 -13.55 9.76
C PRO A 60 -6.16 -13.93 8.47
N LEU A 61 -7.49 -13.80 8.46
CA LEU A 61 -8.30 -14.12 7.29
C LEU A 61 -8.10 -13.06 6.18
N VAL A 62 -8.10 -11.78 6.58
CA VAL A 62 -7.80 -10.67 5.67
C VAL A 62 -6.38 -10.80 5.10
N PHE A 63 -5.41 -11.23 5.91
CA PHE A 63 -4.04 -11.49 5.46
C PHE A 63 -3.96 -12.54 4.34
N VAL A 64 -4.68 -13.66 4.48
CA VAL A 64 -4.73 -14.71 3.44
C VAL A 64 -5.31 -14.16 2.13
N ILE A 65 -6.39 -13.37 2.20
CA ILE A 65 -7.00 -12.76 1.03
C ILE A 65 -6.02 -11.78 0.37
N PHE A 66 -5.38 -10.91 1.15
CA PHE A 66 -4.38 -9.96 0.63
C PHE A 66 -3.18 -10.65 -0.01
N ALA A 67 -2.72 -11.78 0.55
CA ALA A 67 -1.61 -12.54 -0.02
C ALA A 67 -1.98 -13.11 -1.41
N LEU A 68 -3.19 -13.66 -1.56
CA LEU A 68 -3.68 -14.16 -2.85
C LEU A 68 -3.83 -13.03 -3.87
N VAL A 69 -4.46 -11.92 -3.47
CA VAL A 69 -4.69 -10.77 -4.35
C VAL A 69 -3.37 -10.14 -4.79
N ASN A 70 -2.42 -9.90 -3.88
CA ASN A 70 -1.11 -9.37 -4.25
C ASN A 70 -0.32 -10.34 -5.13
N GLY A 71 -0.37 -11.64 -4.83
CA GLY A 71 0.27 -12.67 -5.65
C GLY A 71 -0.24 -12.66 -7.09
N MET A 72 -1.55 -12.53 -7.29
CA MET A 72 -2.15 -12.39 -8.63
C MET A 72 -1.84 -11.04 -9.27
N ALA A 73 -1.91 -9.94 -8.52
CA ALA A 73 -1.69 -8.59 -9.05
C ALA A 73 -0.26 -8.39 -9.56
N VAL A 74 0.73 -8.92 -8.84
CA VAL A 74 2.14 -8.88 -9.24
C VAL A 74 2.45 -9.93 -10.30
N GLY A 75 1.86 -11.14 -10.20
CA GLY A 75 2.13 -12.23 -11.14
C GLY A 75 1.50 -12.05 -12.53
N ALA A 76 0.50 -11.18 -12.67
CA ALA A 76 -0.15 -10.89 -13.95
C ALA A 76 0.59 -9.84 -14.81
N THR A 77 1.55 -9.12 -14.24
CA THR A 77 2.36 -8.08 -14.90
C THR A 77 3.78 -8.55 -15.18
#